data_AF-A0A3D0N6D4-F1
#
_entry.id   AF-A0A3D0N6D4-F1
#
_cell.length_a   1.000
_cell.length_b   1.000
_cell.length_c   1.000
_cell.angle_alpha   90.00
_cell.angle_beta   90.00
_cell.angle_gamma   90.00
#
_symmetry.space_group_name_H-M   'P 1'
#
loop_
_entity.id
_entity.type
_entity.pdbx_description
1 polymer ?
#
loop_
_entity_poly.entity_id
_entity_poly.type
_entity_poly.pdbx_seq_one_letter_code
_entity_poly.pdbx_strand_id
1 'polypeptide(L)'
;MTRRPSPPLRRSPSRRCRHSGPRIRASARYCRARPRARRSPKDRQTGREVDTLVIESPQNQQVKRLRSLVTRKGRRAAGRFLVEGTRALEEAASGHLPLETVALCPELFSGDRAAELAGELRGREVPILELSEQAFRSFSQVQAPEGIAAEVGIPQTQLNDLPGDADLIVAAVDVRDPGNMGSLIRTADAAGAAAVIATGSCVDLFDPKVVRATAGSIFHLPVVNGAAPEDTIAWARRVGMRSVAATLQRAKPYTQTRFAKRTLVMVGNEANGLRDDVAKRADIRAFIPMPGRAESLNVSVAAGILIWEILRQRSGG
;
A
#
# COMPACT_ATOMS: atom_id res chain seq x y z
N MET A 1 51.59 -57.34 -33.27
CA MET A 1 51.78 -56.43 -32.14
C MET A 1 50.47 -55.69 -31.91
N THR A 2 49.52 -56.29 -31.17
CA THR A 2 49.22 -56.04 -29.73
C THR A 2 48.62 -54.66 -29.48
N ARG A 3 47.54 -54.41 -28.73
CA ARG A 3 46.53 -55.17 -27.95
C ARG A 3 45.53 -54.07 -27.49
N ARG A 4 44.25 -54.40 -27.28
CA ARG A 4 43.30 -53.60 -26.46
C ARG A 4 43.88 -53.32 -25.06
N PRO A 5 43.47 -52.27 -24.32
CA PRO A 5 42.29 -52.40 -23.42
C PRO A 5 41.49 -51.10 -23.12
N SER A 6 40.20 -51.26 -22.81
CA SER A 6 39.42 -50.44 -21.84
C SER A 6 39.56 -51.08 -20.43
N PRO A 7 38.99 -50.60 -19.29
CA PRO A 7 38.48 -49.30 -18.80
C PRO A 7 39.19 -48.94 -17.42
N PRO A 8 38.66 -48.23 -16.37
CA PRO A 8 37.36 -48.40 -15.69
C PRO A 8 36.65 -47.11 -15.18
N LEU A 9 35.39 -47.29 -14.79
CA LEU A 9 34.63 -46.42 -13.86
C LEU A 9 35.37 -46.23 -12.54
N ARG A 10 35.39 -45.00 -12.00
CA ARG A 10 35.61 -44.76 -10.56
C ARG A 10 34.51 -43.88 -9.97
N ARG A 11 33.97 -44.39 -8.87
CA ARG A 11 33.04 -43.74 -7.96
C ARG A 11 33.66 -42.51 -7.28
N SER A 12 32.77 -41.63 -6.89
CA SER A 12 32.91 -40.36 -6.16
C SER A 12 33.86 -40.35 -4.96
N PRO A 13 34.31 -39.14 -4.57
CA PRO A 13 34.22 -38.75 -3.18
C PRO A 13 33.50 -37.41 -3.02
N SER A 14 32.61 -37.38 -2.03
CA SER A 14 32.06 -36.20 -1.39
C SER A 14 33.16 -35.19 -1.02
N ARG A 15 33.03 -33.94 -1.45
CA ARG A 15 33.49 -32.78 -0.68
C ARG A 15 32.51 -31.63 -0.76
N ARG A 16 31.90 -31.36 0.40
CA ARG A 16 31.35 -30.06 0.80
C ARG A 16 32.43 -29.00 0.67
N CYS A 17 32.10 -27.83 0.11
CA CYS A 17 32.28 -26.51 0.73
C CYS A 17 31.70 -25.43 -0.21
N ARG A 18 30.64 -24.74 0.22
CA ARG A 18 30.62 -23.34 0.74
C ARG A 18 30.63 -22.31 -0.41
N HIS A 19 29.47 -21.76 -0.75
CA HIS A 19 28.90 -20.52 -0.21
C HIS A 19 29.63 -19.24 -0.66
N SER A 20 28.98 -18.46 -1.53
CA SER A 20 28.84 -17.00 -1.34
C SER A 20 27.87 -16.42 -2.39
N GLY A 21 26.58 -16.66 -2.21
CA GLY A 21 25.54 -15.78 -2.75
C GLY A 21 25.45 -14.52 -1.87
N PRO A 22 25.19 -13.33 -2.43
CA PRO A 22 25.13 -12.10 -1.66
C PRO A 22 23.96 -12.12 -0.68
N ARG A 23 24.30 -12.06 0.60
CA ARG A 23 23.38 -11.88 1.73
C ARG A 23 22.83 -10.46 1.71
N ILE A 24 21.55 -10.30 1.40
CA ILE A 24 20.81 -9.10 1.76
C ILE A 24 20.62 -9.13 3.28
N ARG A 25 21.35 -8.27 4.00
CA ARG A 25 21.15 -8.00 5.42
C ARG A 25 20.01 -7.01 5.56
N ALA A 26 18.79 -7.49 5.82
CA ALA A 26 17.77 -6.67 6.46
C ALA A 26 18.03 -6.69 7.97
N SER A 27 18.43 -5.54 8.51
CA SER A 27 18.65 -5.34 9.95
C SER A 27 17.32 -5.35 10.68
N ALA A 28 17.16 -6.34 11.56
CA ALA A 28 16.04 -6.52 12.45
C ALA A 28 15.99 -5.43 13.54
N ARG A 29 14.78 -4.93 13.80
CA ARG A 29 14.31 -4.59 15.15
C ARG A 29 12.79 -4.48 15.07
N TYR A 30 12.06 -5.54 15.45
CA TYR A 30 10.80 -5.48 16.21
C TYR A 30 10.41 -6.91 16.63
N CYS A 31 10.27 -7.09 17.95
CA CYS A 31 9.64 -8.17 18.74
C CYS A 31 9.99 -9.64 18.48
N ARG A 32 10.73 -10.24 19.44
CA ARG A 32 10.94 -11.69 19.59
C ARG A 32 9.64 -12.39 20.03
N ALA A 33 9.14 -13.31 19.21
CA ALA A 33 8.10 -14.27 19.58
C ALA A 33 8.64 -15.32 20.58
N ARG A 34 7.86 -15.62 21.63
CA ARG A 34 8.10 -16.75 22.55
C ARG A 34 7.44 -18.03 22.03
N PRO A 35 7.98 -19.23 22.33
CA PRO A 35 7.54 -20.49 21.73
C PRO A 35 6.18 -20.97 22.27
N ARG A 36 5.38 -21.57 21.37
CA ARG A 36 4.08 -22.20 21.62
C ARG A 36 4.19 -23.36 22.62
N ALA A 37 3.44 -23.27 23.73
CA ALA A 37 3.14 -24.42 24.58
C ALA A 37 1.98 -25.24 23.96
N ARG A 38 2.20 -26.56 23.81
CA ARG A 38 1.15 -27.52 23.44
C ARG A 38 0.13 -27.62 24.58
N ARG A 39 -1.17 -27.45 24.31
CA ARG A 39 -2.26 -27.83 25.21
C ARG A 39 -3.04 -29.00 24.62
N SER A 40 -3.25 -30.01 25.46
CA SER A 40 -3.97 -31.26 25.17
C SER A 40 -5.50 -31.03 25.16
N PRO A 41 -6.28 -31.92 24.53
CA PRO A 41 -7.70 -31.72 24.29
C PRO A 41 -8.55 -32.28 25.43
N LYS A 42 -9.21 -31.40 26.19
CA LYS A 42 -10.37 -31.71 27.04
C LYS A 42 -10.89 -30.41 27.64
N ASP A 43 -11.90 -29.83 26.99
CA ASP A 43 -13.07 -29.24 27.66
C ASP A 43 -14.10 -28.88 26.59
N ARG A 44 -15.08 -29.78 26.44
CA ARG A 44 -16.37 -29.51 25.82
C ARG A 44 -17.27 -28.86 26.88
N GLN A 45 -18.15 -27.97 26.41
CA GLN A 45 -19.22 -27.28 27.16
C GLN A 45 -18.68 -26.13 28.02
N THR A 46 -19.01 -24.87 27.77
CA THR A 46 -20.37 -24.31 27.67
C THR A 46 -20.30 -23.00 26.90
N GLY A 47 -21.18 -22.83 25.90
CA GLY A 47 -21.37 -21.56 25.23
C GLY A 47 -21.99 -20.57 26.22
N ARG A 48 -21.21 -19.61 26.69
CA ARG A 48 -21.77 -18.35 27.16
C ARG A 48 -22.16 -17.57 25.90
N GLU A 49 -23.45 -17.46 25.63
CA GLU A 49 -23.97 -16.36 24.81
C GLU A 49 -23.48 -15.08 25.47
N VAL A 50 -22.51 -14.43 24.83
CA VAL A 50 -22.18 -13.05 25.13
C VAL A 50 -23.33 -12.28 24.52
N ASP A 51 -24.21 -11.79 25.37
CA ASP A 51 -25.31 -10.89 25.01
C ASP A 51 -24.67 -9.64 24.39
N THR A 52 -24.42 -9.70 23.09
CA THR A 52 -23.65 -8.70 22.37
C THR A 52 -24.66 -7.65 21.98
N LEU A 53 -24.75 -6.58 22.79
CA LEU A 53 -25.70 -5.49 22.60
C LEU A 53 -25.57 -4.92 21.19
N VAL A 54 -26.52 -5.29 20.32
CA VAL A 54 -26.58 -4.80 18.94
C VAL A 54 -26.99 -3.33 18.97
N ILE A 55 -26.19 -2.48 18.34
CA ILE A 55 -26.47 -1.06 18.21
C ILE A 55 -27.39 -0.86 17.02
N GLU A 56 -28.66 -0.58 17.30
CA GLU A 56 -29.67 -0.40 16.24
C GLU A 56 -29.73 1.02 15.68
N SER A 57 -29.56 2.02 16.55
CA SER A 57 -29.84 3.41 16.20
C SER A 57 -28.69 4.08 15.43
N PRO A 58 -28.96 4.69 14.25
CA PRO A 58 -28.00 5.56 13.56
C PRO A 58 -27.60 6.82 14.34
N GLN A 59 -28.29 7.12 15.45
CA GLN A 59 -28.01 8.26 16.31
C GLN A 59 -27.07 7.92 17.48
N ASN A 60 -26.74 6.65 17.66
CA ASN A 60 -25.76 6.20 18.65
C ASN A 60 -24.40 6.90 18.41
N GLN A 61 -23.69 7.24 19.49
CA GLN A 61 -22.43 7.97 19.43
C GLN A 61 -21.34 7.21 18.64
N GLN A 62 -21.28 5.88 18.74
CA GLN A 62 -20.34 5.03 18.00
C GLN A 62 -20.62 5.08 16.50
N VAL A 63 -21.90 4.99 16.10
CA VAL A 63 -22.31 5.06 14.68
C VAL A 63 -22.07 6.47 14.11
N LYS A 64 -22.35 7.52 14.89
CA LYS A 64 -22.00 8.91 14.53
C LYS A 64 -20.51 9.08 14.31
N ARG A 65 -19.66 8.45 15.14
CA ARG A 65 -18.21 8.46 14.99
C ARG A 65 -17.80 7.83 13.67
N LEU A 66 -18.24 6.60 13.37
CA LEU A 66 -17.96 5.92 12.10
C LEU A 66 -18.41 6.76 10.89
N ARG A 67 -19.63 7.30 10.94
CA ARG A 67 -20.16 8.17 9.89
C ARG A 67 -19.34 9.44 9.68
N SER A 68 -18.75 10.01 10.73
CA SER A 68 -17.92 11.20 10.61
C SER A 68 -16.67 10.97 9.73
N LEU A 69 -16.14 9.74 9.70
CA LEU A 69 -14.95 9.33 8.94
C LEU A 69 -15.19 9.32 7.42
N VAL A 70 -16.44 9.38 6.97
CA VAL A 70 -16.78 9.59 5.55
C VAL A 70 -16.29 10.96 5.08
N THR A 71 -16.26 11.96 5.97
CA THR A 71 -15.87 13.32 5.64
C THR A 71 -14.39 13.57 5.95
N ARG A 72 -13.72 14.38 5.13
CA ARG A 72 -12.34 14.82 5.38
C ARG A 72 -12.17 15.50 6.74
N LYS A 73 -13.15 16.32 7.15
CA LYS A 73 -13.14 17.01 8.44
C LYS A 73 -13.17 16.02 9.61
N GLY A 74 -14.06 15.02 9.55
CA GLY A 74 -14.15 14.01 10.59
C GLY A 74 -12.89 13.14 10.67
N ARG A 75 -12.34 12.71 9.53
CA ARG A 75 -11.07 11.97 9.49
C ARG A 75 -9.92 12.73 10.15
N ARG A 76 -9.75 14.01 9.80
CA ARG A 76 -8.71 14.87 10.38
C ARG A 76 -8.89 15.07 11.89
N ALA A 77 -10.12 15.28 12.33
CA ALA A 77 -10.41 15.48 13.76
C ALA A 77 -10.18 14.19 14.57
N ALA A 78 -10.50 13.03 14.01
CA ALA A 78 -10.33 11.74 14.67
C ALA A 78 -8.91 11.15 14.53
N GLY A 79 -8.13 11.59 13.53
CA GLY A 79 -6.87 10.94 13.15
C GLY A 79 -7.06 9.53 12.62
N ARG A 80 -8.23 9.24 12.04
CA ARG A 80 -8.68 7.89 11.66
C ARG A 80 -9.46 7.89 10.36
N PHE A 81 -9.58 6.75 9.72
CA PHE A 81 -10.35 6.57 8.49
C PHE A 81 -11.14 5.26 8.48
N LEU A 82 -12.13 5.20 7.61
CA LEU A 82 -13.02 4.04 7.49
C LEU A 82 -12.53 3.12 6.37
N VAL A 83 -12.51 1.82 6.68
CA VAL A 83 -12.29 0.73 5.73
C VAL A 83 -13.56 -0.13 5.71
N GLU A 84 -14.04 -0.50 4.53
CA GLU A 84 -15.29 -1.24 4.34
C GLU A 84 -15.09 -2.37 3.33
N GLY A 85 -15.64 -3.55 3.63
CA GLY A 85 -15.59 -4.74 2.80
C GLY A 85 -14.57 -5.77 3.28
N THR A 86 -14.83 -7.04 3.00
CA THR A 86 -14.09 -8.20 3.52
C THR A 86 -12.62 -8.11 3.13
N ARG A 87 -12.34 -8.02 1.83
CA ARG A 87 -10.95 -7.95 1.32
C ARG A 87 -10.19 -6.76 1.91
N ALA A 88 -10.79 -5.58 1.93
CA ALA A 88 -10.12 -4.39 2.44
C ALA A 88 -9.77 -4.53 3.93
N LEU A 89 -10.64 -5.19 4.70
CA LEU A 89 -10.39 -5.43 6.12
C LEU A 89 -9.37 -6.55 6.37
N GLU A 90 -9.28 -7.56 5.50
CA GLU A 90 -8.19 -8.56 5.54
C GLU A 90 -6.82 -7.89 5.39
N GLU A 91 -6.70 -6.99 4.41
CA GLU A 91 -5.46 -6.24 4.15
C GLU A 91 -5.14 -5.29 5.31
N ALA A 92 -6.15 -4.66 5.92
CA ALA A 92 -5.97 -3.85 7.11
C ALA A 92 -5.54 -4.68 8.33
N ALA A 93 -6.07 -5.90 8.48
CA ALA A 93 -5.78 -6.80 9.59
C ALA A 93 -4.42 -7.51 9.47
N SER A 94 -3.89 -7.66 8.25
CA SER A 94 -2.54 -8.17 7.97
C SER A 94 -1.49 -7.05 7.93
N GLY A 95 -1.93 -5.81 7.69
CA GLY A 95 -1.10 -4.62 7.60
C GLY A 95 -0.54 -4.13 8.93
N HIS A 96 0.17 -3.01 8.84
CA HIS A 96 0.91 -2.39 9.95
C HIS A 96 0.16 -1.23 10.63
N LEU A 97 -1.01 -0.84 10.10
CA LEU A 97 -1.81 0.25 10.67
C LEU A 97 -2.69 -0.26 11.81
N PRO A 98 -2.90 0.54 12.87
CA PRO A 98 -3.69 0.11 14.02
C PRO A 98 -5.18 0.01 13.65
N LEU A 99 -5.75 -1.17 13.89
CA LEU A 99 -7.20 -1.39 13.88
C LEU A 99 -7.77 -0.91 15.22
N GLU A 100 -8.55 0.17 15.20
CA GLU A 100 -9.05 0.84 16.40
C GLU A 100 -10.41 0.26 16.85
N THR A 101 -11.28 -0.07 15.90
CA THR A 101 -12.61 -0.64 16.15
C THR A 101 -13.10 -1.34 14.89
N VAL A 102 -13.72 -2.50 15.04
CA VAL A 102 -14.37 -3.24 13.95
C VAL A 102 -15.89 -3.16 14.13
N ALA A 103 -16.60 -2.80 13.07
CA ALA A 103 -18.04 -2.81 13.00
C ALA A 103 -18.51 -4.02 12.20
N LEU A 104 -19.39 -4.82 12.78
CA LEU A 104 -19.95 -6.03 12.21
C LEU A 104 -21.47 -5.89 12.10
N CYS A 105 -22.04 -6.31 10.98
CA CYS A 105 -23.46 -6.49 10.78
C CYS A 105 -23.66 -7.89 10.17
N PRO A 106 -23.85 -8.93 11.00
CA PRO A 106 -23.96 -10.31 10.53
C PRO A 106 -25.07 -10.55 9.49
N GLU A 107 -26.16 -9.77 9.57
CA GLU A 107 -27.29 -9.81 8.62
C GLU A 107 -26.88 -9.45 7.18
N LEU A 108 -25.81 -8.66 7.03
CA LEU A 108 -25.30 -8.18 5.74
C LEU A 108 -24.12 -9.01 5.21
N PHE A 109 -23.69 -10.07 5.91
CA PHE A 109 -22.56 -10.87 5.47
C PHE A 109 -22.85 -11.54 4.12
N SER A 110 -22.00 -11.26 3.14
CA SER A 110 -22.04 -11.87 1.82
C SER A 110 -21.03 -13.02 1.74
N GLY A 111 -21.51 -14.26 1.79
CA GLY A 111 -20.69 -15.47 1.72
C GLY A 111 -19.94 -15.79 3.01
N ASP A 112 -19.25 -16.93 3.03
CA ASP A 112 -18.64 -17.48 4.25
C ASP A 112 -17.46 -16.64 4.76
N ARG A 113 -16.75 -15.96 3.85
CA ARG A 113 -15.49 -15.28 4.18
C ARG A 113 -15.66 -14.11 5.15
N ALA A 114 -16.75 -13.35 5.05
CA ALA A 114 -17.05 -12.26 5.97
C ALA A 114 -17.27 -12.79 7.40
N ALA A 115 -18.00 -13.91 7.53
CA ALA A 115 -18.26 -14.55 8.82
C ALA A 115 -16.99 -15.16 9.43
N GLU A 116 -16.15 -15.81 8.62
CA GLU A 116 -14.84 -16.31 9.03
C GLU A 116 -13.95 -15.18 9.58
N LEU A 117 -13.80 -14.09 8.80
CA LEU A 117 -12.99 -12.94 9.20
C LEU A 117 -13.54 -12.28 10.47
N ALA A 118 -14.85 -12.17 10.61
CA ALA A 118 -15.47 -11.68 11.85
C ALA A 118 -15.11 -12.58 13.04
N GLY A 119 -15.11 -13.90 12.86
CA GLY A 119 -14.65 -14.87 13.87
C GLY A 119 -13.17 -14.69 14.24
N GLU A 120 -12.31 -14.52 13.23
CA GLU A 120 -10.87 -14.25 13.43
C GLU A 120 -10.65 -12.93 14.21
N LEU A 121 -11.40 -11.88 13.90
CA LEU A 121 -11.28 -10.56 14.52
C LEU A 121 -11.82 -10.53 15.96
N ARG A 122 -12.90 -11.26 16.27
CA ARG A 122 -13.40 -11.43 17.65
C ARG A 122 -12.36 -12.09 18.56
N GLY A 123 -11.44 -12.87 18.01
CA GLY A 123 -10.32 -13.46 18.74
C GLY A 123 -9.14 -12.51 19.01
N ARG A 124 -9.17 -11.28 18.48
CA ARG A 124 -8.13 -10.26 18.67
C ARG A 124 -8.53 -9.26 19.76
N GLU A 125 -7.54 -8.57 20.33
CA GLU A 125 -7.75 -7.46 21.26
C GLU A 125 -8.15 -6.16 20.53
N VAL A 126 -9.24 -6.20 19.75
CA VAL A 126 -9.79 -5.04 19.04
C VAL A 126 -11.26 -4.89 19.42
N PRO A 127 -11.73 -3.68 19.79
CA PRO A 127 -13.15 -3.43 20.07
C PRO A 127 -14.05 -3.83 18.90
N ILE A 128 -15.07 -4.63 19.19
CA ILE A 128 -16.09 -5.05 18.22
C ILE A 128 -17.40 -4.31 18.52
N LEU A 129 -18.01 -3.73 17.48
CA LEU A 129 -19.35 -3.15 17.51
C LEU A 129 -20.26 -3.99 16.63
N GLU A 130 -21.27 -4.62 17.22
CA GLU A 130 -22.34 -5.27 16.45
C GLU A 130 -23.43 -4.24 16.15
N LEU A 131 -23.79 -4.10 14.88
CA LEU A 131 -24.70 -3.08 14.36
C LEU A 131 -25.87 -3.74 13.64
N SER A 132 -27.05 -3.14 13.72
CA SER A 132 -28.16 -3.47 12.82
C SER A 132 -27.83 -3.04 11.38
N GLU A 133 -28.55 -3.60 10.40
CA GLU A 133 -28.46 -3.16 9.01
C GLU A 133 -28.67 -1.63 8.86
N GLN A 134 -29.64 -1.07 9.58
CA GLN A 134 -29.94 0.37 9.54
C GLN A 134 -28.77 1.22 10.04
N ALA A 135 -28.16 0.84 11.15
CA ALA A 135 -26.99 1.54 11.70
C ALA A 135 -25.79 1.44 10.76
N PHE A 136 -25.50 0.25 10.22
CA PHE A 136 -24.38 0.00 9.32
C PHE A 136 -24.50 0.79 8.02
N ARG A 137 -25.68 0.74 7.37
CA ARG A 137 -25.94 1.47 6.12
C ARG A 137 -25.84 2.98 6.26
N SER A 138 -25.97 3.53 7.47
CA SER A 138 -25.92 4.98 7.70
C SER A 138 -24.55 5.62 7.45
N PHE A 139 -23.46 4.82 7.42
CA PHE A 139 -22.11 5.30 7.10
C PHE A 139 -21.48 4.61 5.88
N SER A 140 -22.02 3.46 5.46
CA SER A 140 -21.56 2.73 4.27
C SER A 140 -21.45 3.64 3.04
N GLN A 141 -20.40 3.43 2.25
CA GLN A 141 -20.17 4.20 1.01
C GLN A 141 -20.44 3.37 -0.25
N VAL A 142 -21.03 2.18 -0.09
CA VAL A 142 -21.40 1.27 -1.19
C VAL A 142 -22.89 0.95 -1.15
N GLN A 143 -23.44 0.56 -2.31
CA GLN A 143 -24.86 0.20 -2.40
C GLN A 143 -25.17 -1.15 -1.72
N ALA A 144 -24.26 -2.12 -1.86
CA ALA A 144 -24.35 -3.46 -1.28
C ALA A 144 -23.18 -3.69 -0.31
N PRO A 145 -23.30 -3.24 0.96
CA PRO A 145 -22.28 -3.49 1.97
C PRO A 145 -22.20 -4.97 2.35
N GLU A 146 -20.98 -5.44 2.61
CA GLU A 146 -20.69 -6.83 3.03
C GLU A 146 -20.82 -7.03 4.55
N GLY A 147 -21.40 -6.05 5.26
CA GLY A 147 -21.60 -6.10 6.71
C GLY A 147 -20.34 -5.97 7.55
N ILE A 148 -19.19 -5.63 6.96
CA ILE A 148 -17.92 -5.55 7.68
C ILE A 148 -17.17 -4.24 7.39
N ALA A 149 -16.76 -3.55 8.45
CA ALA A 149 -16.01 -2.31 8.37
C ALA A 149 -15.08 -2.14 9.57
N ALA A 150 -14.09 -1.27 9.46
CA ALA A 150 -13.26 -0.88 10.58
C ALA A 150 -12.82 0.58 10.52
N GLU A 151 -12.60 1.11 11.72
CA GLU A 151 -11.90 2.34 11.98
C GLU A 151 -10.41 2.04 12.10
N VAL A 152 -9.59 2.69 11.26
CA VAL A 152 -8.14 2.49 11.18
C VAL A 152 -7.43 3.81 11.47
N GLY A 153 -6.33 3.78 12.21
CA GLY A 153 -5.52 4.97 12.48
C GLY A 153 -4.85 5.53 11.21
N ILE A 154 -4.92 6.85 11.03
CA ILE A 154 -4.18 7.55 9.98
C ILE A 154 -2.71 7.71 10.43
N PRO A 155 -1.74 7.14 9.72
CA PRO A 155 -0.33 7.30 10.06
C PRO A 155 0.10 8.77 9.90
N GLN A 156 0.95 9.24 10.80
CA GLN A 156 1.53 10.59 10.76
C GLN A 156 2.93 10.61 10.10
N THR A 157 3.13 9.74 9.11
CA THR A 157 4.42 9.56 8.43
C THR A 157 4.88 10.84 7.74
N GLN A 158 6.08 11.28 8.07
CA GLN A 158 6.76 12.41 7.45
C GLN A 158 7.87 11.93 6.50
N LEU A 159 8.38 12.84 5.66
CA LEU A 159 9.50 12.53 4.75
C LEU A 159 10.71 11.94 5.49
N ASN A 160 11.02 12.43 6.68
CA ASN A 160 12.18 11.98 7.46
C ASN A 160 12.02 10.59 8.09
N ASP A 161 10.79 10.04 8.11
CA ASP A 161 10.53 8.69 8.58
C ASP A 161 10.76 7.64 7.48
N LEU A 162 10.89 8.07 6.22
CA LEU A 162 11.08 7.18 5.09
C LEU A 162 12.50 6.61 5.04
N PRO A 163 12.67 5.37 4.56
CA PRO A 163 13.98 4.73 4.45
C PRO A 163 14.90 5.47 3.49
N GLY A 164 15.94 6.10 4.05
CA GLY A 164 16.91 6.91 3.31
C GLY A 164 17.84 6.11 2.39
N ASP A 165 17.75 4.78 2.37
CA ASP A 165 18.46 3.85 1.48
C ASP A 165 17.55 3.23 0.41
N ALA A 166 16.27 3.62 0.34
CA ALA A 166 15.32 3.12 -0.64
C ALA A 166 15.81 3.29 -2.09
N ASP A 167 15.52 2.29 -2.92
CA ASP A 167 15.80 2.31 -4.35
C ASP A 167 14.68 3.03 -5.12
N LEU A 168 13.39 2.87 -4.76
CA LEU A 168 12.27 3.48 -5.47
C LEU A 168 11.29 4.14 -4.49
N ILE A 169 10.93 5.39 -4.77
CA ILE A 169 9.81 6.10 -4.15
C ILE A 169 9.01 6.79 -5.26
N VAL A 170 7.69 6.85 -5.09
CA VAL A 170 6.79 7.50 -6.04
C VAL A 170 6.17 8.73 -5.38
N ALA A 171 6.20 9.87 -6.05
CA ALA A 171 5.54 11.09 -5.62
C ALA A 171 4.45 11.51 -6.60
N ALA A 172 3.24 11.64 -6.10
CA ALA A 172 2.12 12.27 -6.78
C ALA A 172 2.18 13.78 -6.54
N VAL A 173 2.09 14.58 -7.59
CA VAL A 173 2.07 16.05 -7.51
C VAL A 173 0.73 16.54 -8.03
N ASP A 174 -0.08 17.11 -7.16
CA ASP A 174 -1.37 17.71 -7.52
C ASP A 174 -2.36 16.72 -8.21
N VAL A 175 -2.24 15.41 -7.96
CA VAL A 175 -3.17 14.37 -8.43
C VAL A 175 -4.48 14.44 -7.63
N ARG A 176 -5.60 14.70 -8.32
CA ARG A 176 -6.89 15.02 -7.67
C ARG A 176 -7.95 13.95 -7.81
N ASP A 177 -7.83 13.07 -8.80
CA ASP A 177 -8.80 11.99 -8.97
C ASP A 177 -8.53 10.84 -7.97
N PRO A 178 -9.55 10.39 -7.19
CA PRO A 178 -9.38 9.29 -6.26
C PRO A 178 -8.96 7.96 -6.90
N GLY A 179 -9.46 7.66 -8.09
CA GLY A 179 -9.18 6.42 -8.80
C GLY A 179 -7.73 6.36 -9.29
N ASN A 180 -7.23 7.47 -9.83
CA ASN A 180 -5.85 7.65 -10.23
C ASN A 180 -4.90 7.56 -9.06
N MET A 181 -5.20 8.22 -7.93
CA MET A 181 -4.38 8.14 -6.73
C MET A 181 -4.31 6.70 -6.21
N GLY A 182 -5.45 6.01 -6.11
CA GLY A 182 -5.47 4.62 -5.66
C GLY A 182 -4.74 3.68 -6.60
N SER A 183 -4.90 3.86 -7.92
CA SER A 183 -4.17 3.09 -8.94
C SER A 183 -2.66 3.35 -8.88
N LEU A 184 -2.24 4.59 -8.61
CA LEU A 184 -0.85 4.95 -8.44
C LEU A 184 -0.23 4.29 -7.19
N ILE A 185 -0.94 4.31 -6.05
CA ILE A 185 -0.50 3.61 -4.83
C ILE A 185 -0.34 2.12 -5.11
N ARG A 186 -1.33 1.50 -5.76
CA ARG A 186 -1.28 0.09 -6.15
C ARG A 186 -0.13 -0.23 -7.12
N THR A 187 0.11 0.66 -8.07
CA THR A 187 1.21 0.54 -9.04
C THR A 187 2.57 0.63 -8.35
N ALA A 188 2.72 1.54 -7.38
CA ALA A 188 3.93 1.68 -6.58
C ALA A 188 4.18 0.45 -5.69
N ASP A 189 3.16 -0.05 -5.01
CA ASP A 189 3.21 -1.28 -4.21
C ASP A 189 3.64 -2.49 -5.05
N ALA A 190 2.98 -2.72 -6.19
CA ALA A 190 3.30 -3.81 -7.10
C ALA A 190 4.75 -3.74 -7.66
N ALA A 191 5.32 -2.54 -7.75
CA ALA A 191 6.69 -2.31 -8.19
C ALA A 191 7.73 -2.44 -7.07
N GLY A 192 7.31 -2.69 -5.83
CA GLY A 192 8.19 -2.72 -4.66
C GLY A 192 8.73 -1.35 -4.30
N ALA A 193 7.97 -0.27 -4.54
CA ALA A 193 8.33 1.04 -4.05
C ALA A 193 8.32 1.06 -2.51
N ALA A 194 9.27 1.78 -1.91
CA ALA A 194 9.39 1.84 -0.46
C ALA A 194 8.36 2.78 0.19
N ALA A 195 7.80 3.72 -0.58
CA ALA A 195 6.77 4.65 -0.12
C ALA A 195 6.09 5.38 -1.29
N VAL A 196 4.92 5.95 -1.00
CA VAL A 196 4.24 6.93 -1.87
C VAL A 196 4.12 8.27 -1.15
N ILE A 197 4.41 9.36 -1.84
CA ILE A 197 4.34 10.72 -1.30
C ILE A 197 3.28 11.50 -2.08
N ALA A 198 2.22 11.95 -1.41
CA ALA A 198 1.28 12.90 -1.97
C ALA A 198 1.75 14.32 -1.68
N THR A 199 1.99 15.08 -2.74
CA THR A 199 2.57 16.42 -2.67
C THR A 199 1.65 17.48 -3.28
N GLY A 200 1.74 18.70 -2.75
CA GLY A 200 0.89 19.80 -3.19
C GLY A 200 -0.58 19.59 -2.85
N SER A 201 -1.47 19.84 -3.80
CA SER A 201 -2.92 19.80 -3.66
C SER A 201 -3.53 18.46 -4.10
N CYS A 202 -2.97 17.36 -3.59
CA CYS A 202 -3.49 16.02 -3.86
C CYS A 202 -4.85 15.76 -3.19
N VAL A 203 -5.59 14.79 -3.75
CA VAL A 203 -6.73 14.17 -3.08
C VAL A 203 -6.30 13.57 -1.74
N ASP A 204 -7.21 13.57 -0.77
CA ASP A 204 -6.97 12.95 0.53
C ASP A 204 -6.76 11.43 0.37
N LEU A 205 -5.57 10.94 0.71
CA LEU A 205 -5.19 9.52 0.55
C LEU A 205 -6.10 8.56 1.31
N PHE A 206 -6.72 9.04 2.40
CA PHE A 206 -7.59 8.26 3.27
C PHE A 206 -9.07 8.50 2.97
N ASP A 207 -9.39 9.15 1.84
CA ASP A 207 -10.75 9.19 1.33
C ASP A 207 -11.25 7.77 1.00
N PRO A 208 -12.50 7.41 1.37
CA PRO A 208 -13.04 6.07 1.09
C PRO A 208 -12.93 5.65 -0.38
N LYS A 209 -13.00 6.59 -1.33
CA LYS A 209 -12.83 6.28 -2.76
C LYS A 209 -11.38 5.93 -3.10
N VAL A 210 -10.40 6.65 -2.52
CA VAL A 210 -8.96 6.35 -2.71
C VAL A 210 -8.63 5.00 -2.07
N VAL A 211 -9.01 4.80 -0.81
CA VAL A 211 -8.76 3.57 -0.04
C VAL A 211 -9.28 2.37 -0.83
N ARG A 212 -10.52 2.42 -1.33
CA ARG A 212 -11.11 1.37 -2.15
C ARG A 212 -10.34 1.15 -3.46
N ALA A 213 -9.95 2.22 -4.15
CA ALA A 213 -9.17 2.15 -5.39
C ALA A 213 -7.76 1.56 -5.20
N THR A 214 -7.19 1.62 -3.99
CA THR A 214 -5.90 0.97 -3.69
C THR A 214 -5.97 -0.55 -3.69
N ALA A 215 -7.16 -1.14 -3.54
CA ALA A 215 -7.39 -2.58 -3.43
C ALA A 215 -6.50 -3.28 -2.37
N GLY A 216 -6.19 -2.58 -1.26
CA GLY A 216 -5.38 -3.11 -0.15
C GLY A 216 -3.97 -2.52 -0.06
N SER A 217 -3.42 -2.01 -1.17
CA SER A 217 -2.04 -1.55 -1.22
C SER A 217 -1.71 -0.43 -0.21
N ILE A 218 -2.68 0.38 0.21
CA ILE A 218 -2.46 1.42 1.24
C ILE A 218 -1.98 0.85 2.59
N PHE A 219 -2.18 -0.45 2.86
CA PHE A 219 -1.73 -1.12 4.08
C PHE A 219 -0.34 -1.76 3.96
N HIS A 220 0.22 -1.85 2.75
CA HIS A 220 1.47 -2.56 2.47
C HIS A 220 2.70 -1.65 2.53
N LEU A 221 2.55 -0.39 2.12
CA LEU A 221 3.64 0.58 2.08
C LEU A 221 3.28 1.91 2.78
N PRO A 222 4.28 2.58 3.39
CA PRO A 222 4.10 3.91 3.96
C PRO A 222 3.62 4.93 2.93
N VAL A 223 2.71 5.79 3.37
CA VAL A 223 2.26 6.97 2.61
C VAL A 223 2.55 8.25 3.38
N VAL A 224 3.07 9.27 2.68
CA VAL A 224 3.24 10.63 3.20
C VAL A 224 2.18 11.52 2.57
N ASN A 225 1.44 12.27 3.38
CA ASN A 225 0.33 13.11 2.91
C ASN A 225 0.62 14.60 3.16
N GLY A 226 0.66 15.40 2.10
CA GLY A 226 0.73 16.86 2.19
C GLY A 226 2.14 17.45 2.27
N ALA A 227 3.16 16.74 1.78
CA ALA A 227 4.50 17.31 1.66
C ALA A 227 4.55 18.37 0.53
N ALA A 228 5.41 19.37 0.64
CA ALA A 228 5.68 20.26 -0.48
C ALA A 228 6.50 19.54 -1.57
N PRO A 229 6.23 19.76 -2.86
CA PRO A 229 7.03 19.18 -3.94
C PRO A 229 8.53 19.55 -3.83
N GLU A 230 8.84 20.77 -3.44
CA GLU A 230 10.20 21.29 -3.29
C GLU A 230 10.94 20.59 -2.14
N ASP A 231 10.27 20.41 -1.01
CA ASP A 231 10.80 19.69 0.15
C ASP A 231 11.02 18.22 -0.17
N THR A 232 10.14 17.62 -0.97
CA THR A 232 10.27 16.22 -1.42
C THR A 232 11.49 16.04 -2.31
N ILE A 233 11.75 16.96 -3.25
CA ILE A 233 12.95 16.94 -4.10
C ILE A 233 14.21 17.19 -3.26
N ALA A 234 14.17 18.16 -2.34
CA ALA A 234 15.30 18.48 -1.46
C ALA A 234 15.64 17.30 -0.55
N TRP A 235 14.63 16.65 0.02
CA TRP A 235 14.76 15.42 0.80
C TRP A 235 15.41 14.31 -0.02
N ALA A 236 14.91 14.04 -1.23
CA ALA A 236 15.45 13.01 -2.12
C ALA A 236 16.93 13.24 -2.43
N ARG A 237 17.31 14.49 -2.76
CA ARG A 237 18.71 14.85 -3.01
C ARG A 237 19.59 14.60 -1.77
N ARG A 238 19.14 15.00 -0.59
CA ARG A 238 19.86 14.81 0.68
C ARG A 238 20.12 13.34 0.99
N VAL A 239 19.17 12.45 0.67
CA VAL A 239 19.33 11.00 0.88
C VAL A 239 20.01 10.30 -0.31
N GLY A 240 20.47 11.02 -1.32
CA GLY A 240 21.18 10.46 -2.48
C GLY A 240 20.28 9.81 -3.54
N MET A 241 18.99 10.12 -3.55
CA MET A 241 18.06 9.72 -4.61
C MET A 241 18.01 10.77 -5.72
N ARG A 242 17.87 10.31 -6.97
CA ARG A 242 17.67 11.18 -8.14
C ARG A 242 16.18 11.32 -8.43
N SER A 243 15.72 12.54 -8.56
CA SER A 243 14.34 12.86 -8.92
C SER A 243 14.14 12.76 -10.44
N VAL A 244 13.04 12.11 -10.85
CA VAL A 244 12.61 11.93 -12.24
C VAL A 244 11.24 12.57 -12.40
N ALA A 245 11.15 13.60 -13.24
CA ALA A 245 9.90 14.23 -13.61
C ALA A 245 9.35 13.63 -14.91
N ALA A 246 8.12 13.13 -14.85
CA ALA A 246 7.32 12.77 -16.02
C ALA A 246 6.76 14.06 -16.68
N THR A 247 7.43 14.57 -17.71
CA THR A 247 7.07 15.83 -18.36
C THR A 247 7.50 15.85 -19.82
N LEU A 248 6.76 16.57 -20.68
CA LEU A 248 7.15 16.82 -22.07
C LEU A 248 8.26 17.86 -22.18
N GLN A 249 8.43 18.74 -21.19
CA GLN A 249 9.30 19.90 -21.30
C GLN A 249 10.78 19.54 -21.15
N ARG A 250 11.60 19.86 -22.18
CA ARG A 250 13.06 19.65 -22.17
C ARG A 250 13.43 18.25 -21.63
N ALA A 251 12.67 17.27 -22.05
CA ALA A 251 12.75 15.89 -21.61
C ALA A 251 13.27 14.99 -22.74
N LYS A 252 13.84 13.85 -22.38
CA LYS A 252 14.20 12.80 -23.34
C LYS A 252 13.12 11.72 -23.36
N PRO A 253 12.97 10.96 -24.46
CA PRO A 253 12.16 9.75 -24.43
C PRO A 253 12.59 8.86 -23.26
N TYR A 254 11.63 8.29 -22.53
CA TYR A 254 11.93 7.50 -21.33
C TYR A 254 12.86 6.31 -21.63
N THR A 255 12.73 5.69 -22.81
CA THR A 255 13.59 4.61 -23.29
C THR A 255 15.04 5.03 -23.60
N GLN A 256 15.29 6.32 -23.83
CA GLN A 256 16.62 6.89 -24.06
C GLN A 256 17.19 7.57 -22.80
N THR A 257 16.46 7.49 -21.68
CA THR A 257 16.84 8.10 -20.42
C THR A 257 17.51 7.05 -19.53
N ARG A 258 18.70 7.36 -19.01
CA ARG A 258 19.36 6.52 -18.02
C ARG A 258 18.87 6.90 -16.62
N PHE A 259 18.18 5.98 -15.96
CA PHE A 259 17.69 6.19 -14.60
C PHE A 259 18.73 5.77 -13.58
N ALA A 260 18.75 6.45 -12.43
CA ALA A 260 19.62 6.07 -11.33
C ALA A 260 19.08 4.81 -10.63
N LYS A 261 19.95 4.08 -9.93
CA LYS A 261 19.51 2.97 -9.08
C LYS A 261 18.48 3.47 -8.05
N ARG A 262 18.76 4.61 -7.42
CA ARG A 262 17.93 5.20 -6.37
C ARG A 262 17.16 6.39 -6.94
N THR A 263 15.85 6.22 -7.09
CA THR A 263 15.01 7.11 -7.89
C THR A 263 13.72 7.50 -7.18
N LEU A 264 13.44 8.80 -7.17
CA LEU A 264 12.16 9.39 -6.83
C LEU A 264 11.41 9.67 -8.15
N VAL A 265 10.35 8.93 -8.44
CA VAL A 265 9.52 9.16 -9.64
C VAL A 265 8.42 10.14 -9.29
N MET A 266 8.37 11.27 -9.97
CA MET A 266 7.36 12.30 -9.80
C MET A 266 6.41 12.29 -10.99
N VAL A 267 5.10 12.22 -10.71
CA VAL A 267 4.03 12.29 -11.71
C VAL A 267 3.03 13.36 -11.31
N GLY A 268 2.47 14.05 -12.30
CA GLY A 268 1.67 15.26 -12.08
C GLY A 268 0.17 15.09 -12.28
N ASN A 269 -0.52 16.21 -12.31
CA ASN A 269 -1.97 16.31 -12.48
C ASN A 269 -2.44 15.74 -13.82
N GLU A 270 -3.67 15.25 -13.86
CA GLU A 270 -4.31 14.64 -15.03
C GLU A 270 -4.43 15.57 -16.24
N ALA A 271 -4.70 16.86 -16.00
CA ALA A 271 -4.93 17.84 -17.05
C ALA A 271 -3.63 18.45 -17.58
N ASN A 272 -2.73 18.83 -16.67
CA ASN A 272 -1.56 19.66 -17.00
C ASN A 272 -0.22 18.92 -16.79
N GLY A 273 -0.23 17.68 -16.33
CA GLY A 273 0.99 16.98 -15.92
C GLY A 273 1.66 17.65 -14.72
N LEU A 274 2.99 17.55 -14.66
CA LEU A 274 3.78 18.20 -13.62
C LEU A 274 3.87 19.70 -13.87
N ARG A 275 3.71 20.50 -12.81
CA ARG A 275 3.96 21.95 -12.86
C ARG A 275 5.42 22.22 -13.26
N ASP A 276 5.63 23.23 -14.11
CA ASP A 276 6.94 23.55 -14.69
C ASP A 276 8.02 23.87 -13.65
N ASP A 277 7.64 24.55 -12.57
CA ASP A 277 8.52 24.89 -11.46
C ASP A 277 9.05 23.62 -10.76
N VAL A 278 8.21 22.60 -10.60
CA VAL A 278 8.59 21.30 -10.05
C VAL A 278 9.45 20.52 -11.03
N ALA A 279 9.03 20.43 -12.31
CA ALA A 279 9.76 19.70 -13.34
C ALA A 279 11.17 20.25 -13.60
N LYS A 280 11.37 21.58 -13.51
CA LYS A 280 12.68 22.23 -13.66
C LYS A 280 13.63 21.89 -12.52
N ARG A 281 13.13 21.60 -11.32
CA ARG A 281 13.92 21.22 -10.14
C ARG A 281 14.34 19.75 -10.13
N ALA A 282 13.67 18.91 -10.92
CA ALA A 282 14.00 17.49 -11.03
C ALA A 282 15.33 17.27 -11.73
N ASP A 283 16.06 16.23 -11.28
CA ASP A 283 17.40 15.91 -11.79
C ASP A 283 17.35 15.26 -13.18
N ILE A 284 16.24 14.61 -13.50
CA ILE A 284 15.98 13.90 -14.75
C ILE A 284 14.57 14.27 -15.21
N ARG A 285 14.39 14.54 -16.51
CA ARG A 285 13.08 14.74 -17.15
C ARG A 285 12.91 13.73 -18.27
N ALA A 286 11.82 12.97 -18.22
CA ALA A 286 11.50 11.92 -19.18
C ALA A 286 10.05 12.08 -19.68
N PHE A 287 9.83 11.75 -20.95
CA PHE A 287 8.49 11.67 -21.52
C PHE A 287 8.22 10.34 -22.22
N ILE A 288 6.95 10.01 -22.36
CA ILE A 288 6.46 8.84 -23.09
C ILE A 288 6.04 9.32 -24.48
N PRO A 289 6.69 8.85 -25.56
CA PRO A 289 6.28 9.21 -26.92
C PRO A 289 4.84 8.77 -27.20
N MET A 290 4.04 9.68 -27.77
CA MET A 290 2.63 9.47 -28.13
C MET A 290 2.48 9.56 -29.66
N PRO A 291 2.65 8.48 -30.42
CA PRO A 291 2.58 8.52 -31.88
C PRO A 291 1.14 8.71 -32.43
N GLY A 292 0.13 8.54 -31.57
CA GLY A 292 -1.27 8.76 -31.90
C GLY A 292 -1.71 10.21 -31.75
N ARG A 293 -3.03 10.42 -31.67
CA ARG A 293 -3.65 11.75 -31.52
C ARG A 293 -3.96 12.14 -30.06
N ALA A 294 -3.72 11.24 -29.12
CA ALA A 294 -3.95 11.50 -27.70
C ALA A 294 -2.87 12.45 -27.16
N GLU A 295 -3.28 13.45 -26.38
CA GLU A 295 -2.39 14.47 -25.82
C GLU A 295 -1.63 13.98 -24.58
N SER A 296 -2.22 13.04 -23.84
CA SER A 296 -1.65 12.51 -22.60
C SER A 296 -2.11 11.07 -22.33
N LEU A 297 -1.45 10.44 -21.36
CA LEU A 297 -1.88 9.17 -20.76
C LEU A 297 -2.48 9.45 -19.38
N ASN A 298 -3.30 8.52 -18.91
CA ASN A 298 -3.68 8.47 -17.50
C ASN A 298 -2.42 8.49 -16.61
N VAL A 299 -2.43 9.29 -15.54
CA VAL A 299 -1.27 9.48 -14.66
C VAL A 299 -0.73 8.17 -14.07
N SER A 300 -1.61 7.24 -13.69
CA SER A 300 -1.19 5.94 -13.14
C SER A 300 -0.54 5.05 -14.21
N VAL A 301 -1.02 5.12 -15.45
CA VAL A 301 -0.42 4.42 -16.60
C VAL A 301 0.95 5.00 -16.94
N ALA A 302 1.08 6.33 -16.97
CA ALA A 302 2.35 6.99 -17.21
C ALA A 302 3.38 6.66 -16.11
N ALA A 303 2.95 6.65 -14.84
CA ALA A 303 3.76 6.20 -13.72
C ALA A 303 4.22 4.75 -13.91
N GLY A 304 3.30 3.84 -14.25
CA GLY A 304 3.62 2.43 -14.51
C GLY A 304 4.68 2.25 -15.60
N ILE A 305 4.55 2.94 -16.74
CA ILE A 305 5.54 2.84 -17.82
C ILE A 305 6.94 3.27 -17.34
N LEU A 306 7.03 4.39 -16.63
CA LEU A 306 8.31 4.88 -16.12
C LEU A 306 8.89 3.96 -15.04
N ILE A 307 8.06 3.50 -14.10
CA ILE A 307 8.46 2.63 -13.01
C ILE A 307 9.00 1.30 -13.55
N TRP A 308 8.31 0.67 -14.50
CA TRP A 308 8.76 -0.61 -15.06
C TRP A 308 10.00 -0.45 -15.94
N GLU A 309 10.19 0.68 -16.63
CA GLU A 309 11.45 0.96 -17.30
C GLU A 309 12.61 1.10 -16.30
N ILE A 310 12.40 1.79 -15.18
CA ILE A 310 13.39 1.87 -14.10
C ILE A 310 13.73 0.48 -13.56
N LEU A 311 12.72 -0.36 -13.30
CA LEU A 311 12.93 -1.73 -12.85
C LEU A 311 13.67 -2.57 -13.90
N ARG A 312 13.34 -2.43 -15.18
CA ARG A 312 14.02 -3.10 -16.29
C ARG A 312 15.51 -2.76 -16.32
N GLN A 313 15.86 -1.48 -16.21
CA GLN A 313 17.26 -1.03 -16.16
C GLN A 313 18.03 -1.53 -14.92
N ARG A 314 17.32 -1.85 -13.82
CA ARG A 314 17.94 -2.42 -12.60
C ARG A 314 18.19 -3.92 -12.70
N SER A 315 17.23 -4.65 -13.28
CA SER A 315 17.26 -6.11 -13.38
C SER A 315 18.21 -6.60 -14.48
N GLY A 316 18.63 -5.74 -15.39
CA GLY A 316 19.57 -6.08 -16.46
C GLY A 316 20.27 -4.84 -17.02
N GLY A 317 21.48 -4.60 -16.53
CA GLY A 317 22.56 -4.15 -17.41
C GLY A 317 23.01 -5.30 -18.29
#